data_AF-A0A442T5V9-F1
#
_entry.id   AF-A0A442T5V9-F1
#
_cell.length_a   1.000
_cell.length_b   1.000
_cell.length_c   1.000
_cell.angle_alpha   90.00
_cell.angle_beta   90.00
_cell.angle_gamma   90.00
#
_symmetry.space_group_name_H-M   'P 1'
#
loop_
_entity.id
_entity.type
_entity.pdbx_description
1 polymer ?
#
loop_
_entity_poly.entity_id
_entity_poly.type
_entity_poly.pdbx_seq_one_letter_code
_entity_poly.pdbx_strand_id
1 'polypeptide(L)'
;MGVEFLNRTKKTIRKNVDTKRAELATPGLFTVNPTNQPRRAIASITAGVNVANGEVLIVETRGGRVSLRRGNSVVGSFDNPAGDVISAIEKSGGAANGVVGRVHKLSKKAEVSLC
;
A
#
# COMPACT_ATOMS: atom_id res chain seq x y z
N MET A 1 58.01 28.23 -19.87
CA MET A 1 56.69 28.16 -20.54
C MET A 1 55.64 28.61 -19.54
N GLY A 2 54.92 29.71 -19.83
CA GLY A 2 54.09 30.41 -18.83
C GLY A 2 52.70 29.80 -18.60
N VAL A 3 52.11 30.12 -17.45
CA VAL A 3 50.75 29.74 -17.02
C VAL A 3 49.65 30.08 -18.05
N GLU A 4 49.85 31.13 -18.84
CA GLU A 4 48.94 31.50 -19.93
C GLU A 4 48.89 30.44 -21.04
N PHE A 5 49.99 29.73 -21.32
CA PHE A 5 50.04 28.68 -22.32
C PHE A 5 49.25 27.44 -21.89
N LEU A 6 49.33 27.08 -20.60
CA LEU A 6 48.57 25.97 -20.00
C LEU A 6 47.06 26.23 -19.99
N ASN A 7 46.64 27.47 -19.75
CA ASN A 7 45.23 27.86 -19.83
C ASN A 7 44.71 27.83 -21.27
N ARG A 8 45.54 28.19 -22.25
CA ARG A 8 45.18 28.20 -23.68
C ARG A 8 45.09 26.80 -24.29
N THR A 9 45.88 25.85 -23.79
CA THR A 9 45.85 24.43 -24.21
C THR A 9 44.84 23.58 -23.44
N LYS A 10 44.16 24.15 -22.44
CA LYS A 10 43.19 23.42 -21.61
C LYS A 10 41.97 23.02 -22.44
N LYS A 11 41.74 21.70 -22.55
CA LYS A 11 40.60 21.14 -23.28
C LYS A 11 39.29 21.63 -22.64
N THR A 12 38.41 22.24 -23.43
CA THR A 12 37.12 22.74 -22.94
C THR A 12 36.24 21.56 -22.52
N ILE A 13 35.93 21.46 -21.23
CA ILE A 13 35.01 20.45 -20.71
C ILE A 13 33.60 20.99 -20.85
N ARG A 14 32.79 20.37 -21.72
CA ARG A 14 31.35 20.64 -21.78
C ARG A 14 30.64 19.82 -20.71
N LYS A 15 30.11 20.50 -19.68
CA LYS A 15 29.18 19.86 -18.74
C LYS A 15 27.82 19.78 -19.43
N ASN A 16 27.28 18.57 -19.55
CA ASN A 16 25.95 18.34 -20.08
C ASN A 16 25.03 17.90 -18.95
N VAL A 17 23.84 18.47 -18.88
CA VAL A 17 22.79 18.07 -17.93
C VAL A 17 21.79 17.24 -18.71
N ASP A 18 21.44 16.07 -18.18
CA ASP A 18 20.40 15.23 -18.76
C ASP A 18 19.03 15.87 -18.52
N THR A 19 18.56 16.63 -19.49
CA THR A 19 17.28 17.34 -19.43
C THR A 19 16.11 16.38 -19.32
N LYS A 20 16.19 15.19 -19.94
CA LYS A 20 15.12 14.18 -19.86
C LYS A 20 14.99 13.59 -18.46
N ARG A 21 16.12 13.41 -17.78
CA ARG A 21 16.12 12.98 -16.37
C ARG A 21 15.53 14.05 -15.45
N ALA A 22 15.78 15.32 -15.73
CA ALA A 22 15.18 16.44 -14.99
C ALA A 22 13.65 16.52 -15.24
N GLU A 23 13.20 16.32 -16.47
CA GLU A 23 11.78 16.28 -16.83
C GLU A 23 11.04 15.12 -16.15
N LEU A 24 11.60 13.90 -16.15
CA LEU A 24 11.03 12.74 -15.46
C LEU A 24 10.90 12.94 -13.95
N ALA A 25 11.83 13.69 -13.35
CA ALA A 25 11.82 13.99 -11.91
C ALA A 25 10.89 15.15 -11.54
N THR A 26 10.35 15.90 -12.51
CA THR A 26 9.49 17.07 -12.27
C THR A 26 8.02 16.66 -12.42
N PRO A 27 7.28 16.46 -11.31
CA PRO A 27 5.87 16.11 -11.38
C PRO A 27 5.05 17.26 -11.99
N GLY A 28 4.20 16.93 -12.95
CA GLY A 28 3.24 17.84 -13.58
C GLY A 28 1.83 17.71 -13.00
N LEU A 29 0.90 18.48 -13.57
CA LEU A 29 -0.50 18.56 -13.10
C LEU A 29 -1.26 17.22 -13.12
N PHE A 30 -0.82 16.30 -13.99
CA PHE A 30 -1.41 14.96 -14.16
C PHE A 30 -0.51 13.84 -13.61
N THR A 31 0.58 14.19 -12.91
CA THR A 31 1.45 13.16 -12.31
C THR A 31 0.73 12.53 -11.13
N VAL A 32 0.20 11.32 -11.34
CA VAL A 32 -0.35 10.49 -10.28
C VAL A 32 0.82 9.81 -9.58
N ASN A 33 1.17 10.31 -8.40
CA ASN A 33 2.06 9.58 -7.51
C ASN A 33 1.32 8.32 -7.04
N PRO A 34 1.85 7.11 -7.28
CA PRO A 34 1.29 5.92 -6.68
C PRO A 34 1.50 6.02 -5.18
N THR A 35 0.50 6.52 -4.47
CA THR A 35 0.47 6.47 -3.01
C THR A 35 0.54 5.01 -2.62
N ASN A 36 1.42 4.67 -1.67
CA ASN A 36 1.54 3.34 -1.10
C ASN A 36 0.28 3.04 -0.28
N GLN A 37 -0.84 2.81 -0.96
CA GLN A 37 -2.10 2.48 -0.33
C GLN A 37 -2.05 0.98 0.01
N PRO A 38 -2.26 0.61 1.28
CA PRO A 38 -2.29 -0.79 1.66
C PRO A 38 -3.37 -1.50 0.84
N ARG A 39 -3.07 -2.72 0.39
CA ARG A 39 -4.04 -3.52 -0.36
C ARG A 39 -5.33 -3.64 0.47
N ARG A 40 -6.45 -3.29 -0.16
CA ARG A 40 -7.78 -3.45 0.43
C ARG A 40 -8.41 -4.73 -0.10
N ALA A 41 -8.95 -5.52 0.80
CA ALA A 41 -9.73 -6.70 0.46
C ALA A 41 -11.17 -6.52 0.95
N ILE A 42 -12.11 -7.16 0.24
CA ILE A 42 -13.53 -7.11 0.57
C ILE A 42 -13.85 -8.26 1.51
N ALA A 43 -14.38 -7.91 2.68
CA ALA A 43 -14.87 -8.87 3.65
C ALA A 43 -16.40 -8.83 3.75
N SER A 44 -16.99 -9.99 3.96
CA SER A 44 -18.40 -10.15 4.30
C SER A 44 -18.58 -10.07 5.80
N ILE A 45 -19.52 -9.23 6.25
CA ILE A 45 -19.82 -9.00 7.67
C ILE A 45 -20.89 -10.01 8.12
N THR A 46 -20.69 -10.60 9.30
CA THR A 46 -21.66 -11.52 9.92
C THR A 46 -22.98 -10.79 10.19
N ALA A 47 -24.11 -11.49 9.99
CA ALA A 47 -25.43 -10.92 10.21
C ALA A 47 -25.61 -10.42 11.66
N GLY A 48 -26.14 -9.20 11.81
CA GLY A 48 -26.38 -8.58 13.12
C GLY A 48 -25.17 -7.85 13.71
N VAL A 49 -24.00 -7.92 13.06
CA VAL A 49 -22.80 -7.20 13.51
C VAL A 49 -22.67 -5.88 12.74
N ASN A 50 -22.52 -4.78 13.50
CA ASN A 50 -22.24 -3.46 12.94
C ASN A 50 -20.74 -3.16 13.01
N VAL A 51 -20.21 -2.64 11.91
CA VAL A 51 -18.80 -2.24 11.77
C VAL A 51 -18.77 -0.77 11.35
N ALA A 52 -17.87 0.01 11.92
CA ALA A 52 -17.71 1.42 11.59
C ALA A 52 -16.54 1.66 10.63
N ASN A 53 -16.61 2.74 9.85
CA ASN A 53 -15.45 3.19 9.07
C ASN A 53 -14.35 3.66 10.03
N GLY A 54 -13.10 3.30 9.76
CA GLY A 54 -11.93 3.58 10.58
C GLY A 54 -11.73 2.60 11.76
N GLU A 55 -12.62 1.63 11.93
CA GLU A 55 -12.51 0.66 13.01
C GLU A 55 -11.32 -0.29 12.80
N VAL A 56 -10.60 -0.60 13.88
CA VAL A 56 -9.50 -1.58 13.87
C VAL A 56 -10.04 -2.94 14.30
N LEU A 57 -9.81 -3.94 13.44
CA LEU A 57 -10.18 -5.33 13.66
C LEU A 57 -8.93 -6.22 13.59
N ILE A 58 -8.98 -7.34 14.28
CA ILE A 58 -7.95 -8.37 14.21
C ILE A 58 -8.26 -9.24 13.01
N VAL A 59 -7.28 -9.40 12.11
CA VAL A 59 -7.35 -10.28 10.96
C VAL A 59 -6.55 -11.53 11.26
N GLU A 60 -7.21 -12.67 11.32
CA GLU A 60 -6.58 -13.97 11.60
C GLU A 60 -6.71 -14.91 10.40
N THR A 61 -5.65 -15.65 10.10
CA THR A 61 -5.68 -16.76 9.13
C THR A 61 -5.71 -18.10 9.85
N ARG A 62 -6.60 -18.98 9.38
CA ARG A 62 -6.64 -20.37 9.82
C ARG A 62 -7.02 -21.27 8.66
N GLY A 63 -6.10 -22.15 8.24
CA GLY A 63 -6.34 -23.13 7.18
C GLY A 63 -6.72 -22.49 5.84
N GLY A 64 -6.05 -21.39 5.46
CA GLY A 64 -6.30 -20.67 4.21
C GLY A 64 -7.54 -19.78 4.19
N ARG A 65 -8.30 -19.72 5.29
CA ARG A 65 -9.41 -18.77 5.46
C ARG A 65 -8.97 -17.60 6.32
N VAL A 66 -9.45 -16.41 5.98
CA VAL A 66 -9.15 -15.19 6.73
C VAL A 66 -10.42 -14.69 7.41
N SER A 67 -10.37 -14.57 8.73
CA SER A 67 -11.47 -14.12 9.58
C SER A 67 -11.15 -12.76 10.21
N LEU A 68 -12.19 -11.95 10.39
CA LEU A 68 -12.13 -10.66 11.07
C LEU A 68 -12.73 -10.80 12.47
N ARG A 69 -12.02 -10.31 13.47
CA ARG A 69 -12.40 -10.40 14.87
C ARG A 69 -12.34 -9.05 15.56
N ARG A 70 -13.27 -8.83 16.47
CA ARG A 70 -13.27 -7.73 17.45
C ARG A 70 -13.09 -8.37 18.82
N GLY A 71 -11.87 -8.32 19.35
CA GLY A 71 -11.49 -9.10 20.53
C GLY A 71 -11.73 -10.60 20.29
N ASN A 72 -12.63 -11.20 21.08
CA ASN A 72 -12.95 -12.63 20.97
C ASN A 72 -14.13 -12.95 20.04
N SER A 73 -14.79 -11.95 19.48
CA SER A 73 -15.97 -12.13 18.64
C SER A 73 -15.61 -12.08 17.15
N VAL A 74 -16.11 -13.04 16.37
CA VAL A 74 -15.99 -13.02 14.91
C VAL A 74 -16.99 -12.00 14.35
N VAL A 75 -16.47 -11.06 13.56
CA VAL A 75 -17.22 -9.96 12.95
C VAL A 75 -17.49 -10.23 11.47
N GLY A 76 -16.63 -11.01 10.82
CA GLY A 76 -16.77 -11.33 9.40
C GLY A 76 -15.65 -12.23 8.88
N SER A 77 -15.64 -12.43 7.57
CA SER A 77 -14.63 -13.21 6.86
C SER A 77 -14.38 -12.65 5.47
N PHE A 78 -13.19 -12.87 4.93
CA PHE A 78 -12.93 -12.59 3.53
C PHE A 78 -13.51 -13.70 2.66
N ASP A 79 -14.27 -13.32 1.62
CA ASP A 79 -14.88 -14.28 0.69
C ASP A 79 -13.82 -14.98 -0.16
N ASN A 80 -12.85 -14.21 -0.67
CA ASN A 80 -11.76 -14.69 -1.52
C ASN A 80 -10.50 -13.83 -1.30
N PRO A 81 -9.77 -14.04 -0.19
CA PRO A 81 -8.53 -13.31 0.07
C PRO A 81 -7.45 -13.71 -0.96
N ALA A 82 -6.71 -12.73 -1.47
CA ALA A 82 -5.59 -13.00 -2.37
C ALA A 82 -4.52 -13.85 -1.66
N GLY A 83 -3.86 -14.77 -2.38
CA GLY A 83 -2.82 -15.64 -1.82
C GLY A 83 -1.72 -14.86 -1.09
N ASP A 84 -1.28 -13.74 -1.67
CA ASP A 84 -0.30 -12.83 -1.07
C ASP A 84 -0.72 -12.32 0.32
N VAL A 85 -2.03 -12.07 0.52
CA VAL A 85 -2.57 -11.60 1.80
C VAL A 85 -2.51 -12.70 2.85
N ILE A 86 -2.91 -13.92 2.48
CA ILE A 86 -2.84 -15.08 3.37
C ILE A 86 -1.38 -15.31 3.78
N SER A 87 -0.46 -15.36 2.80
CA SER A 87 0.95 -15.58 3.06
C SER A 87 1.58 -14.46 3.89
N ALA A 88 1.15 -13.21 3.74
CA ALA A 88 1.65 -12.09 4.55
C ALA A 88 1.25 -12.26 6.02
N ILE A 89 -0.02 -12.62 6.30
CA ILE A 89 -0.50 -12.79 7.67
C ILE A 89 0.07 -14.07 8.30
N GLU A 90 0.24 -15.14 7.53
CA GLU A 90 0.92 -16.36 8.02
C GLU A 90 2.36 -16.07 8.43
N LYS A 91 3.10 -15.29 7.63
CA LYS A 91 4.46 -14.85 7.95
C LYS A 91 4.54 -13.94 9.18
N SER A 92 3.48 -13.19 9.49
CA SER A 92 3.42 -12.32 10.68
C SER A 92 3.01 -13.05 11.97
N GLY A 93 2.89 -14.38 11.94
CA GLY A 93 2.50 -15.20 13.10
C GLY A 93 1.02 -15.57 13.14
N GLY A 94 0.31 -15.43 12.02
CA GLY A 94 -1.08 -15.88 11.86
C GLY A 94 -2.14 -14.83 12.19
N ALA A 95 -1.74 -13.65 12.67
CA ALA A 95 -2.62 -12.52 12.93
C ALA A 95 -1.99 -11.19 12.47
N ALA A 96 -2.84 -10.25 12.07
CA ALA A 96 -2.50 -8.90 11.67
C ALA A 96 -3.60 -7.91 12.05
N ASN A 97 -3.30 -6.60 12.06
CA ASN A 97 -4.31 -5.58 12.27
C ASN A 97 -4.91 -5.14 10.92
N GLY A 98 -6.23 -5.04 10.89
CA GLY A 98 -6.98 -4.56 9.74
C GLY A 98 -7.73 -3.29 10.09
N VAL A 99 -7.64 -2.27 9.24
CA VAL A 99 -8.43 -1.04 9.36
C VAL A 99 -9.57 -1.10 8.37
N VAL A 100 -10.79 -0.89 8.85
CA VAL A 100 -11.99 -0.84 8.03
C VAL A 100 -12.01 0.50 7.30
N GLY A 101 -11.95 0.47 5.97
CA GLY A 101 -12.01 1.67 5.15
C GLY A 101 -13.44 2.14 4.91
N ARG A 102 -14.19 1.36 4.13
CA ARG A 102 -15.55 1.68 3.70
C ARG A 102 -16.50 0.52 3.97
N VAL A 103 -17.62 0.82 4.62
CA VAL A 103 -18.70 -0.15 4.88
C VAL A 103 -19.86 0.04 3.90
N HIS A 104 -20.18 -1.03 3.17
CA HIS A 104 -21.32 -1.12 2.26
C HIS A 104 -22.53 -1.71 2.98
N LYS A 105 -23.39 -0.83 3.51
CA LYS A 105 -24.54 -1.20 4.36
C LYS A 105 -25.55 -2.14 3.68
N LEU A 106 -25.84 -1.93 2.39
CA LEU A 106 -26.83 -2.73 1.66
C LEU A 106 -26.35 -4.17 1.40
N SER A 107 -25.09 -4.34 1.03
CA SER A 107 -24.50 -5.66 0.73
C SER A 107 -23.88 -6.33 1.95
N LYS A 108 -23.85 -5.67 3.11
CA LYS A 108 -23.17 -6.11 4.34
C LYS A 108 -21.70 -6.48 4.10
N LYS A 109 -21.01 -5.69 3.27
CA LYS A 109 -19.59 -5.86 2.98
C LYS A 109 -18.76 -4.70 3.52
N ALA A 110 -17.51 -4.95 3.84
CA ALA A 110 -16.55 -3.92 4.23
C ALA A 110 -15.26 -4.06 3.44
N GLU A 111 -14.71 -2.93 3.00
CA GLU A 111 -13.32 -2.84 2.56
C GLU A 111 -12.42 -2.78 3.79
N VAL A 112 -11.46 -3.69 3.88
CA VAL A 112 -10.48 -3.73 4.97
C VAL A 112 -9.08 -3.66 4.40
N SER A 113 -8.28 -2.72 4.88
CA SER A 113 -6.85 -2.62 4.60
C SER A 113 -6.04 -3.29 5.70
N LEU A 114 -4.99 -4.00 5.34
CA LEU A 114 -4.05 -4.59 6.29
C LEU A 114 -2.92 -3.60 6.58
N CYS A 115 -2.53 -3.49 7.84
CA CYS A 115 -1.41 -2.69 8.32
C CYS A 115 -0.37 -3.57 9.01
#